data_AF-A0A0C2WT58-F1
#
_entry.id   AF-A0A0C2WT58-F1
#
_cell.length_a   1.000
_cell.length_b   1.000
_cell.length_c   1.000
_cell.angle_alpha   90.00
_cell.angle_beta   90.00
_cell.angle_gamma   90.00
#
_symmetry.space_group_name_H-M   'P 1'
#
loop_
_entity.id
_entity.type
_entity.pdbx_description
1 polymer ?
#
loop_
_entity_poly.entity_id
_entity_poly.type
_entity_poly.pdbx_seq_one_letter_code
_entity_poly.pdbx_strand_id
1 'polypeptide(L)'
;MWLIVHPLAPDHLGTTWILDTQIRSISEPPEIHEALEQLQATKREIEYLSSQLAIAQRRHDQLERIINANRASRTSISTLPEELLLQVFVASVEHDPYLTTRLLFVCRRWHNVAIKAPHLWASISFKFGNEWDMKCVAGKAKAMYMAHISRSGSNPLHIHIDIAGLKSSRDRLHDFISTYILSLEPGMDAERVMNARIDWPTSWTPPDDSPRNIIHICELFEWLKESDDVQRNRWETLSLALPGGKEEQDQFWPLFCYTAPNLTSFTASNLFDHMLYCHASPRFPCLEALSISGCVPSLYNLSRRFNHMLITRIEIIFKWDSDYPCGADISMFTHLKHLKIVDWREYRYKNLYFWTNFTLPHLETLHFFIPGPIDIVWNVPQLHTLRIGIYLPDSTIKTPEVQAEHVAVDFLNYGIHNRYSRLAETSVIRHILTQYLPHMQTLTIPHTQQVVWNTVLGEWRAEHGSWAGLPVVVFE
;
A
#
# COMPACT_ATOMS: atom_id res chain seq x y z
N MET A 1 -24.70 41.20 -14.73
CA MET A 1 -24.64 42.66 -14.87
C MET A 1 -24.24 42.96 -16.31
N TRP A 2 -25.25 43.32 -17.12
CA TRP A 2 -25.27 44.05 -18.40
C TRP A 2 -24.08 43.96 -19.37
N LEU A 3 -24.31 43.42 -20.57
CA LEU A 3 -24.50 44.22 -21.81
C LEU A 3 -24.86 43.32 -23.01
N ILE A 4 -26.06 43.56 -23.53
CA ILE A 4 -26.62 43.02 -24.78
C ILE A 4 -26.32 44.06 -25.87
N VAL A 5 -25.78 43.63 -27.02
CA VAL A 5 -25.57 44.47 -28.21
C VAL A 5 -26.43 43.93 -29.35
N HIS A 6 -27.37 44.76 -29.80
CA HIS A 6 -28.17 44.61 -31.02
C HIS A 6 -27.31 44.78 -32.29
N PRO A 7 -27.79 44.24 -33.42
CA PRO A 7 -27.91 45.03 -34.65
C PRO A 7 -29.33 44.90 -35.23
N LEU A 8 -30.07 46.01 -35.37
CA LEU A 8 -30.15 46.87 -36.56
C LEU A 8 -30.73 46.16 -37.79
N ALA A 9 -32.02 46.42 -38.00
CA ALA A 9 -32.71 46.32 -39.29
C ALA A 9 -32.18 47.39 -40.27
N PRO A 10 -32.44 47.20 -41.57
CA PRO A 10 -32.97 48.32 -42.34
C PRO A 10 -34.16 47.92 -43.23
N ASP A 11 -35.19 48.76 -43.12
CA ASP A 11 -35.88 49.48 -44.20
C ASP A 11 -36.55 48.72 -45.35
N HIS A 12 -37.87 48.74 -45.21
CA HIS A 12 -38.92 48.97 -46.19
C HIS A 12 -38.59 49.84 -47.43
N LEU A 13 -39.40 49.57 -48.47
CA LEU A 13 -39.82 50.39 -49.63
C LEU A 13 -39.13 50.13 -50.97
N GLY A 14 -39.92 49.63 -51.92
CA GLY A 14 -39.53 49.47 -53.31
C GLY A 14 -40.62 48.88 -54.22
N THR A 15 -41.88 49.27 -54.02
CA THR A 15 -42.98 49.06 -54.97
C THR A 15 -42.61 49.68 -56.32
N THR A 16 -42.39 48.86 -57.35
CA THR A 16 -42.16 49.33 -58.72
C THR A 16 -42.97 48.48 -59.70
N TRP A 17 -44.08 49.09 -60.13
CA TRP A 17 -44.72 49.06 -61.45
C TRP A 17 -44.77 47.77 -62.27
N ILE A 18 -46.01 47.35 -62.46
CA ILE A 18 -46.60 46.63 -63.60
C ILE A 18 -46.04 47.18 -64.93
N LEU A 19 -45.44 46.30 -65.72
CA LEU A 19 -45.49 46.35 -67.18
C LEU A 19 -45.73 44.94 -67.70
N ASP A 20 -47.01 44.65 -67.96
CA ASP A 20 -47.45 43.65 -68.93
C ASP A 20 -46.63 43.81 -70.20
N THR A 21 -45.67 42.90 -70.40
CA THR A 21 -45.02 42.73 -71.69
C THR A 21 -45.18 41.27 -72.07
N GLN A 22 -46.23 41.04 -72.84
CA GLN A 22 -46.58 39.82 -73.54
C GLN A 22 -45.47 39.51 -74.57
N ILE A 23 -44.30 39.09 -74.09
CA ILE A 23 -43.19 38.63 -74.93
C ILE A 23 -43.40 37.14 -75.14
N ARG A 24 -43.86 36.88 -76.36
CA ARG A 24 -43.94 35.59 -77.01
C ARG A 24 -42.85 34.64 -76.53
N SER A 25 -43.28 33.44 -76.16
CA SER A 25 -42.53 32.19 -76.19
C SER A 25 -41.76 32.08 -77.52
N ILE A 26 -40.58 32.68 -77.56
CA ILE A 26 -39.54 32.36 -78.53
C ILE A 26 -38.84 31.18 -77.89
N SER A 27 -39.24 29.98 -78.31
CA SER A 27 -38.56 28.75 -77.95
C SER A 27 -37.07 28.96 -78.14
N GLU A 28 -36.32 28.97 -77.05
CA GLU A 28 -34.87 28.98 -77.10
C GLU A 28 -34.43 27.79 -77.98
N PRO A 29 -33.42 27.97 -78.86
CA PRO A 29 -32.85 26.88 -79.62
C PRO A 29 -32.49 25.72 -78.68
N PRO A 30 -32.75 24.44 -79.06
CA PRO A 30 -32.51 23.28 -78.20
C PRO A 30 -31.07 23.21 -77.67
N GLU A 31 -30.11 23.72 -78.43
CA GLU A 31 -28.68 23.85 -78.07
C GLU A 31 -28.46 24.78 -76.86
N ILE A 32 -29.24 25.86 -76.72
CA ILE A 32 -29.17 26.79 -75.58
C ILE A 32 -29.78 26.13 -74.33
N HIS A 33 -30.88 25.39 -74.50
CA HIS A 33 -31.49 24.66 -73.39
C HIS A 33 -30.55 23.59 -72.82
N GLU A 34 -29.89 22.82 -73.70
CA GLU A 34 -28.89 21.82 -73.29
C GLU A 34 -27.69 22.47 -72.57
N ALA A 35 -27.17 23.59 -73.09
CA ALA A 35 -26.08 24.31 -72.44
C ALA A 35 -26.49 24.88 -71.06
N LEU A 36 -27.74 25.33 -70.90
CA LEU A 36 -28.28 25.79 -69.63
C LEU A 36 -28.43 24.65 -68.62
N GLU A 37 -28.90 23.48 -69.07
CA GLU A 37 -28.97 22.28 -68.23
C GLU A 37 -27.58 21.81 -67.77
N GLN A 38 -26.61 21.77 -68.68
CA GLN A 38 -25.22 21.43 -68.35
C GLN A 38 -24.63 22.43 -67.36
N LEU A 39 -24.81 23.74 -67.59
CA LEU A 39 -24.36 24.78 -66.68
C LEU A 39 -25.02 24.63 -65.29
N GLN A 40 -26.32 24.32 -65.24
CA GLN A 40 -27.03 24.13 -63.99
C GLN A 40 -26.56 22.86 -63.26
N ALA A 41 -26.26 21.78 -63.99
CA ALA A 41 -25.67 20.56 -63.44
C ALA A 41 -24.27 20.83 -62.84
N THR A 42 -23.39 21.53 -63.56
CA THR A 42 -22.06 21.93 -63.07
C THR A 42 -22.17 22.82 -61.83
N LYS A 43 -23.13 23.75 -61.79
CA LYS A 43 -23.36 24.59 -60.60
C LYS A 43 -23.74 23.75 -59.37
N ARG A 44 -24.63 22.77 -59.52
CA ARG A 44 -25.00 21.85 -58.43
C ARG A 44 -23.81 21.02 -57.96
N GLU A 45 -22.96 20.59 -58.89
CA GLU A 45 -21.73 19.85 -58.54
C GLU A 45 -20.73 20.73 -57.78
N ILE A 46 -20.53 21.99 -58.19
CA ILE A 46 -19.68 22.95 -57.47
C ILE A 46 -20.22 23.19 -56.05
N GLU A 47 -21.54 23.37 -55.90
CA GLU A 47 -22.17 23.55 -54.59
C GLU A 47 -22.00 22.30 -53.70
N TYR A 48 -22.17 21.10 -54.28
CA TYR A 48 -21.94 19.84 -53.58
C TYR A 48 -20.49 19.69 -53.11
N LEU A 49 -19.53 19.90 -54.00
CA LEU A 49 -18.10 19.82 -53.68
C LEU A 49 -17.68 20.88 -52.65
N SER A 50 -18.23 22.10 -52.73
CA SER A 50 -17.98 23.16 -51.76
C SER A 50 -18.51 22.81 -50.37
N SER A 51 -19.69 22.18 -50.31
CA SER A 51 -20.26 21.65 -49.06
C SER A 51 -19.38 20.55 -48.46
N GLN A 52 -18.89 19.62 -49.29
CA GLN A 52 -17.96 18.57 -48.86
C GLN A 52 -16.63 19.14 -48.36
N LEU A 53 -16.07 20.15 -49.04
CA LEU A 53 -14.86 20.83 -48.60
C LEU A 53 -15.07 21.49 -47.22
N ALA A 54 -16.20 22.16 -47.01
CA ALA A 54 -16.51 22.79 -45.73
C ALA A 54 -16.65 21.76 -44.58
N ILE A 55 -17.23 20.59 -44.85
CA ILE A 55 -17.31 19.48 -43.88
C ILE A 55 -15.92 18.94 -43.56
N ALA A 56 -15.09 18.71 -44.58
CA ALA A 56 -13.72 18.23 -44.41
C ALA A 56 -12.88 19.25 -43.60
N GLN A 57 -13.01 20.55 -43.87
CA GLN A 57 -12.31 21.61 -43.14
C GLN A 57 -12.72 21.66 -41.66
N ARG A 58 -14.02 21.57 -41.36
CA ARG A 58 -14.50 21.52 -39.96
C ARG A 58 -13.95 20.29 -39.22
N ARG A 59 -13.88 19.13 -39.88
CA ARG A 59 -13.26 17.92 -39.31
C ARG A 59 -11.77 18.11 -39.07
N HIS A 60 -11.05 18.72 -40.02
CA HIS A 60 -9.65 19.06 -39.85
C HIS A 60 -9.42 19.94 -38.62
N ASP A 61 -10.15 21.06 -38.51
CA ASP A 61 -10.01 22.00 -37.39
C ASP A 61 -10.38 21.37 -36.05
N GLN A 62 -11.40 20.49 -36.04
CA GLN A 62 -11.78 19.74 -34.85
C GLN A 62 -10.65 18.81 -34.40
N LEU A 63 -10.06 18.05 -35.32
CA LEU A 63 -8.95 17.14 -35.02
C LEU A 63 -7.72 17.92 -34.56
N GLU A 64 -7.41 19.06 -35.18
CA GLU A 64 -6.30 19.92 -34.79
C GLU A 64 -6.48 20.47 -33.37
N ARG A 65 -7.69 20.91 -32.99
CA ARG A 65 -7.99 21.32 -31.61
C ARG A 65 -7.80 20.19 -30.61
N ILE A 66 -8.27 18.98 -30.93
CA ILE A 66 -8.09 17.79 -30.07
C ILE A 66 -6.60 17.48 -29.92
N ILE A 67 -5.81 17.54 -30.99
CA ILE A 67 -4.36 17.31 -30.95
C ILE A 67 -3.68 18.38 -30.08
N ASN A 68 -4.02 19.65 -30.26
CA ASN A 68 -3.40 20.75 -29.51
C ASN A 68 -3.79 20.74 -28.02
N ALA A 69 -5.05 20.44 -27.69
CA ALA A 69 -5.49 20.24 -26.32
C ALA A 69 -4.73 19.08 -25.64
N ASN A 70 -4.53 17.96 -26.35
CA ASN A 70 -3.75 16.83 -25.86
C ASN A 70 -2.24 17.12 -25.76
N ARG A 71 -1.69 17.98 -26.63
CA ARG A 71 -0.29 18.43 -26.52
C ARG A 71 -0.12 19.35 -25.31
N ALA A 72 -1.05 20.28 -25.07
CA ALA A 72 -1.04 21.17 -23.92
C ALA A 72 -1.26 20.43 -22.59
N SER A 73 -2.04 19.34 -22.57
CA SER A 73 -2.15 18.51 -21.35
C SER A 73 -0.86 17.71 -21.08
N ARG A 74 -0.09 17.36 -22.12
CA ARG A 74 1.19 16.66 -22.00
C ARG A 74 2.37 17.55 -21.58
N THR A 75 2.27 18.87 -21.72
CA THR A 75 3.40 19.76 -21.36
C THR A 75 3.70 19.75 -19.86
N SER A 76 2.70 19.55 -18.99
CA SER A 76 2.86 19.64 -17.52
C SER A 76 3.98 18.74 -16.96
N ILE A 77 4.04 17.47 -17.38
CA ILE A 77 5.07 16.54 -16.90
C ILE A 77 6.43 16.82 -17.55
N SER A 78 6.43 17.25 -18.82
CA SER A 78 7.68 17.57 -19.54
C SER A 78 8.35 18.84 -19.03
N THR A 79 7.62 19.73 -18.34
CA THR A 79 8.12 20.99 -17.78
C THR A 79 8.51 20.89 -16.31
N LEU A 80 8.17 19.81 -15.60
CA LEU A 80 8.62 19.60 -14.22
C LEU A 80 10.14 19.65 -14.15
N PRO A 81 10.77 20.36 -13.21
CA PRO A 81 12.20 20.23 -12.93
C PRO A 81 12.62 18.77 -12.64
N GLU A 82 13.88 18.41 -12.89
CA GLU A 82 14.36 17.03 -12.68
C GLU A 82 14.24 16.59 -11.22
N GLU A 83 14.36 17.54 -10.29
CA GLU A 83 14.26 17.34 -8.85
C GLU A 83 12.85 16.94 -8.42
N LEU A 84 11.83 17.66 -8.94
CA LEU A 84 10.43 17.32 -8.65
C LEU A 84 10.03 16.00 -9.31
N LEU A 85 10.51 15.77 -10.54
CA LEU A 85 10.28 14.50 -11.22
C LEU A 85 10.90 13.32 -10.43
N LEU A 86 12.10 13.51 -9.88
CA LEU A 86 12.76 12.55 -9.03
C LEU A 86 11.99 12.30 -7.73
N GLN A 87 11.49 13.35 -7.07
CA GLN A 87 10.64 13.19 -5.87
C GLN A 87 9.38 12.35 -6.18
N VAL A 88 8.75 12.59 -7.33
CA VAL A 88 7.62 11.77 -7.79
C VAL A 88 8.06 10.32 -8.00
N PHE A 89 9.23 10.07 -8.59
CA PHE A 89 9.75 8.71 -8.77
C PHE A 89 10.00 8.01 -7.43
N VAL A 90 10.63 8.68 -6.46
CA VAL A 90 10.88 8.12 -5.12
C VAL A 90 9.57 7.73 -4.47
N ALA A 91 8.61 8.65 -4.39
CA ALA A 91 7.30 8.38 -3.79
C ALA A 91 6.53 7.26 -4.52
N SER A 92 6.71 7.12 -5.84
CA SER A 92 6.04 6.07 -6.61
C SER A 92 6.69 4.70 -6.45
N VAL A 93 8.02 4.65 -6.34
CA VAL A 93 8.81 3.40 -6.16
C VAL A 93 8.59 2.81 -4.76
N GLU A 94 8.32 3.64 -3.76
CA GLU A 94 7.90 3.19 -2.42
C GLU A 94 6.65 2.29 -2.45
N HIS A 95 5.77 2.48 -3.45
CA HIS A 95 4.55 1.69 -3.61
C HIS A 95 4.66 0.55 -4.63
N ASP A 96 5.46 0.71 -5.69
CA ASP A 96 5.74 -0.34 -6.68
C ASP A 96 7.25 -0.38 -6.99
N PRO A 97 8.02 -1.27 -6.34
CA PRO A 97 9.45 -1.41 -6.57
C PRO A 97 9.81 -1.80 -8.02
N TYR A 98 8.89 -2.43 -8.76
CA TYR A 98 9.12 -2.78 -10.17
C TYR A 98 9.09 -1.54 -11.07
N LEU A 99 8.52 -0.44 -10.58
CA LEU A 99 8.41 0.81 -11.31
C LEU A 99 9.77 1.35 -11.73
N THR A 100 10.82 1.19 -10.90
CA THR A 100 12.18 1.68 -11.23
C THR A 100 12.65 1.22 -12.61
N THR A 101 12.39 -0.05 -12.96
CA THR A 101 12.72 -0.57 -14.29
C THR A 101 11.81 -0.04 -15.39
N ARG A 102 10.52 0.16 -15.10
CA ARG A 102 9.54 0.71 -16.06
C ARG A 102 9.84 2.16 -16.39
N LEU A 103 10.37 2.95 -15.44
CA LEU A 103 10.75 4.35 -15.67
C LEU A 103 11.76 4.49 -16.82
N LEU A 104 12.62 3.49 -17.04
CA LEU A 104 13.58 3.47 -18.14
C LEU A 104 12.92 3.44 -19.52
N PHE A 105 11.69 2.94 -19.62
CA PHE A 105 10.98 2.74 -20.89
C PHE A 105 9.94 3.83 -21.19
N VAL A 106 9.75 4.81 -20.30
CA VAL A 106 8.73 5.87 -20.48
C VAL A 106 9.15 6.89 -21.54
N CYS A 107 10.25 7.60 -21.31
CA CYS A 107 10.84 8.53 -22.28
C CYS A 107 12.32 8.75 -21.96
N ARG A 108 13.08 9.32 -22.92
CA ARG A 108 14.52 9.58 -22.75
C ARG A 108 14.84 10.43 -21.51
N ARG A 109 13.98 11.40 -21.17
CA ARG A 109 14.16 12.24 -20.00
C ARG A 109 14.05 11.44 -18.69
N TRP A 110 13.00 10.64 -18.56
CA TRP A 110 12.76 9.79 -17.39
C TRP A 110 13.87 8.76 -17.22
N HIS A 111 14.29 8.14 -18.34
CA HIS A 111 15.43 7.24 -18.37
C HIS A 111 16.70 7.90 -17.83
N ASN A 112 17.03 9.11 -18.30
CA ASN A 112 18.23 9.82 -17.86
C ASN A 112 18.18 10.20 -16.38
N VAL A 113 17.04 10.70 -15.90
CA VAL A 113 16.85 11.03 -14.49
C VAL A 113 16.97 9.78 -13.62
N ALA A 114 16.28 8.69 -14.00
CA ALA A 114 16.30 7.44 -13.24
C ALA A 114 17.70 6.80 -13.18
N ILE A 115 18.43 6.74 -14.31
CA ILE A 115 19.80 6.17 -14.32
C ILE A 115 20.77 7.02 -13.49
N LYS A 116 20.62 8.34 -13.46
CA LYS A 116 21.49 9.25 -12.70
C LYS A 116 21.17 9.34 -11.21
N ALA A 117 20.14 8.64 -10.73
CA ALA A 117 19.69 8.69 -9.34
C ALA A 117 19.95 7.35 -8.62
N PRO A 118 21.17 7.10 -8.10
CA PRO A 118 21.52 5.85 -7.44
C PRO A 118 20.59 5.41 -6.30
N HIS A 119 19.98 6.34 -5.57
CA HIS A 119 19.06 6.01 -4.46
C HIS A 119 17.75 5.36 -4.94
N LEU A 120 17.30 5.61 -6.18
CA LEU A 120 16.15 4.88 -6.75
C LEU A 120 16.43 3.39 -6.94
N TRP A 121 17.71 3.03 -7.09
CA TRP A 121 18.17 1.66 -7.29
C TRP A 121 18.60 0.98 -5.99
N ALA A 122 18.57 1.69 -4.87
CA ALA A 122 18.95 1.17 -3.56
C ALA A 122 17.86 0.30 -2.92
N SER A 123 16.60 0.50 -3.31
CA SER A 123 15.48 -0.36 -2.90
C SER A 123 15.32 -1.51 -3.87
N ILE A 124 15.43 -2.75 -3.37
CA ILE A 124 15.31 -3.97 -4.15
C ILE A 124 14.19 -4.80 -3.57
N SER A 125 13.17 -5.10 -4.38
CA SER A 125 12.08 -5.97 -3.96
C SER A 125 12.02 -7.25 -4.79
N PHE A 126 11.86 -8.35 -4.06
CA PHE A 126 11.54 -9.65 -4.59
C PHE A 126 10.15 -10.01 -4.11
N LYS A 127 9.22 -10.18 -5.05
CA LYS A 127 7.89 -10.71 -4.76
C LYS A 127 7.70 -12.01 -5.52
N PHE A 128 7.37 -13.06 -4.78
CA PHE A 128 7.07 -14.37 -5.32
C PHE A 128 5.69 -14.80 -4.84
N GLY A 129 4.82 -15.17 -5.78
CA GLY A 129 3.47 -15.66 -5.53
C GLY A 129 3.27 -17.05 -6.12
N ASN A 130 2.23 -17.21 -6.94
CA ASN A 130 1.88 -18.51 -7.50
C ASN A 130 2.38 -18.70 -8.95
N GLU A 131 3.43 -18.00 -9.37
CA GLU A 131 3.92 -17.99 -10.75
C GLU A 131 4.39 -19.35 -11.24
N TRP A 132 3.81 -19.85 -12.32
CA TRP A 132 4.04 -21.21 -12.80
C TRP A 132 5.51 -21.60 -13.01
N ASP A 133 6.31 -20.69 -13.56
CA ASP A 133 7.72 -20.92 -13.90
C ASP A 133 8.62 -20.19 -12.89
N MET A 134 8.87 -20.83 -11.76
CA MET A 134 9.70 -20.32 -10.67
C MET A 134 11.16 -20.15 -11.10
N LYS A 135 11.66 -20.99 -12.01
CA LYS A 135 13.00 -20.84 -12.58
C LYS A 135 13.15 -19.52 -13.35
N CYS A 136 12.19 -19.22 -14.22
CA CYS A 136 12.18 -17.95 -14.96
C CYS A 136 12.05 -16.74 -14.04
N VAL A 137 11.18 -16.83 -13.02
CA VAL A 137 11.00 -15.76 -12.03
C VAL A 137 12.28 -15.53 -11.21
N ALA A 138 12.91 -16.59 -10.70
CA ALA A 138 14.20 -16.50 -10.00
C ALA A 138 15.30 -15.89 -10.89
N GLY A 139 15.38 -16.30 -12.16
CA GLY A 139 16.33 -15.74 -13.12
C GLY A 139 16.13 -14.24 -13.36
N LYS A 140 14.87 -13.79 -13.50
CA LYS A 140 14.53 -12.37 -13.62
C LYS A 140 14.86 -11.59 -12.35
N ALA A 141 14.54 -12.14 -11.18
CA ALA A 141 14.88 -11.57 -9.88
C ALA A 141 16.39 -11.38 -9.73
N LYS A 142 17.19 -12.39 -10.09
CA LYS A 142 18.65 -12.32 -10.11
C LYS A 142 19.17 -11.21 -11.02
N ALA A 143 18.67 -11.15 -12.26
CA ALA A 143 19.06 -10.12 -13.22
C ALA A 143 18.70 -8.70 -12.72
N MET A 144 17.51 -8.56 -12.14
CA MET A 144 17.04 -7.30 -11.54
C MET A 144 17.91 -6.88 -10.36
N TYR A 145 18.25 -7.80 -9.46
CA TYR A 145 19.15 -7.53 -8.33
C TYR A 145 20.51 -7.01 -8.83
N MET A 146 21.14 -7.70 -9.78
CA MET A 146 22.43 -7.26 -10.34
C MET A 146 22.34 -5.87 -10.99
N ALA A 147 21.22 -5.59 -11.65
CA ALA A 147 20.93 -4.31 -12.27
C ALA A 147 20.72 -3.17 -11.24
N HIS A 148 20.21 -3.48 -10.04
CA HIS A 148 20.07 -2.52 -8.94
C HIS A 148 21.39 -2.30 -8.21
N ILE A 149 22.15 -3.37 -7.94
CA ILE A 149 23.47 -3.30 -7.30
C ILE A 149 24.43 -2.44 -8.12
N SER A 150 24.50 -2.65 -9.44
CA SER A 150 25.39 -1.89 -10.32
C SER A 150 25.05 -0.40 -10.41
N ARG A 151 23.79 -0.01 -10.18
CA ARG A 151 23.33 1.39 -10.30
C ARG A 151 23.21 2.13 -8.98
N SER A 152 23.06 1.42 -7.87
CA SER A 152 22.94 2.00 -6.53
C SER A 152 24.26 2.55 -5.97
N GLY A 153 25.40 2.23 -6.61
CA GLY A 153 26.70 2.77 -6.23
C GLY A 153 27.12 2.28 -4.85
N SER A 154 27.42 3.20 -3.93
CA SER A 154 27.76 2.90 -2.53
C SER A 154 26.59 3.11 -1.56
N ASN A 155 25.39 3.39 -2.07
CA ASN A 155 24.26 3.66 -1.18
C ASN A 155 23.92 2.42 -0.34
N PRO A 156 23.43 2.63 0.90
CA PRO A 156 22.76 1.60 1.67
C PRO A 156 21.63 0.96 0.86
N LEU A 157 21.40 -0.33 1.05
CA LEU A 157 20.41 -1.12 0.34
C LEU A 157 19.23 -1.44 1.25
N HIS A 158 18.04 -1.31 0.69
CA HIS A 158 16.77 -1.67 1.31
C HIS A 158 16.21 -2.89 0.61
N ILE A 159 16.27 -4.04 1.26
CA ILE A 159 15.89 -5.32 0.67
C ILE A 159 14.50 -5.72 1.17
N HIS A 160 13.56 -5.90 0.25
CA HIS A 160 12.23 -6.42 0.56
C HIS A 160 12.03 -7.76 -0.14
N ILE A 161 11.75 -8.81 0.62
CA ILE A 161 11.47 -10.15 0.12
C ILE A 161 10.08 -10.54 0.61
N ASP A 162 9.14 -10.60 -0.31
CA ASP A 162 7.78 -11.10 -0.09
C ASP A 162 7.63 -12.47 -0.74
N ILE A 163 7.68 -13.51 0.11
CA ILE A 163 7.39 -14.90 -0.23
C ILE A 163 6.15 -15.39 0.52
N ALA A 164 5.35 -14.49 1.12
CA ALA A 164 4.17 -14.90 1.88
C ALA A 164 3.08 -15.53 1.00
N GLY A 165 3.06 -15.15 -0.28
CA GLY A 165 2.20 -15.73 -1.30
C GLY A 165 2.70 -17.04 -1.89
N LEU A 166 3.92 -17.49 -1.57
CA LEU A 166 4.43 -18.78 -2.05
C LEU A 166 3.64 -19.92 -1.41
N LYS A 167 2.93 -20.66 -2.24
CA LYS A 167 2.31 -21.93 -1.85
C LYS A 167 3.29 -23.08 -2.03
N SER A 168 3.12 -24.13 -1.22
CA SER A 168 3.87 -25.37 -1.36
C SER A 168 3.74 -25.92 -2.79
N SER A 169 4.75 -26.63 -3.30
CA SER A 169 4.65 -27.27 -4.62
C SER A 169 3.39 -28.15 -4.74
N ARG A 170 2.98 -28.77 -3.63
CA ARG A 170 1.76 -29.56 -3.51
C ARG A 170 0.51 -28.69 -3.64
N ASP A 171 0.39 -27.61 -2.87
CA ASP A 171 -0.76 -26.72 -2.90
C ASP A 171 -0.92 -26.03 -4.26
N ARG A 172 0.18 -25.73 -4.93
CA ARG A 172 0.15 -25.17 -6.29
C ARG A 172 -0.34 -26.18 -7.32
N LEU A 173 0.09 -27.43 -7.20
CA LEU A 173 -0.42 -28.50 -8.03
C LEU A 173 -1.92 -28.71 -7.78
N HIS A 174 -2.34 -28.66 -6.52
CA HIS A 174 -3.75 -28.71 -6.15
C HIS A 174 -4.54 -27.55 -6.76
N ASP A 175 -4.11 -26.30 -6.56
CA ASP A 175 -4.78 -25.14 -7.16
C ASP A 175 -4.94 -25.29 -8.67
N PHE A 176 -3.88 -25.75 -9.34
CA PHE A 176 -3.89 -25.96 -10.77
C PHE A 176 -4.91 -27.03 -11.18
N ILE A 177 -4.91 -28.18 -10.51
CA ILE A 177 -5.83 -29.26 -10.84
C ILE A 177 -7.26 -28.89 -10.47
N SER A 178 -7.48 -28.25 -9.33
CA SER A 178 -8.79 -27.71 -8.95
C SER A 178 -9.30 -26.72 -10.00
N THR A 179 -8.46 -25.78 -10.45
CA THR A 179 -8.81 -24.82 -11.51
C THR A 179 -9.12 -25.54 -12.82
N TYR A 180 -8.34 -26.57 -13.17
CA TYR A 180 -8.56 -27.37 -14.39
C TYR A 180 -9.87 -28.16 -14.32
N ILE A 181 -10.16 -28.85 -13.21
CA ILE A 181 -11.41 -29.59 -13.00
C ILE A 181 -12.62 -28.64 -13.08
N LEU A 182 -12.57 -27.50 -12.40
CA LEU A 182 -13.63 -26.49 -12.44
C LEU A 182 -13.81 -25.91 -13.86
N SER A 183 -12.75 -25.84 -14.67
CA SER A 183 -12.84 -25.42 -16.07
C SER A 183 -13.50 -26.47 -16.97
N LEU A 184 -13.35 -27.75 -16.65
CA LEU A 184 -14.00 -28.85 -17.37
C LEU A 184 -15.46 -29.03 -16.96
N GLU A 185 -15.78 -28.80 -15.68
CA GLU A 185 -17.13 -28.94 -15.11
C GLU A 185 -17.54 -27.68 -14.32
N PRO A 186 -18.02 -26.62 -15.00
CA PRO A 186 -18.36 -25.35 -14.34
C PRO A 186 -19.51 -25.43 -13.31
N GLY A 187 -20.29 -26.51 -13.33
CA GLY A 187 -21.35 -26.78 -12.36
C GLY A 187 -20.88 -27.53 -11.11
N MET A 188 -19.61 -27.94 -11.06
CA MET A 188 -19.05 -28.61 -9.89
C MET A 188 -18.79 -27.59 -8.78
N ASP A 189 -19.28 -27.91 -7.59
CA ASP A 189 -19.07 -27.10 -6.40
C ASP A 189 -17.58 -27.07 -6.02
N ALA A 190 -17.02 -25.87 -5.88
CA ALA A 190 -15.64 -25.65 -5.49
C ALA A 190 -15.32 -26.29 -4.13
N GLU A 191 -16.29 -26.35 -3.21
CA GLU A 191 -16.12 -27.01 -1.92
C GLU A 191 -15.92 -28.51 -2.08
N ARG A 192 -16.64 -29.17 -3.00
CA ARG A 192 -16.46 -30.59 -3.31
C ARG A 192 -15.08 -30.88 -3.90
N VAL A 193 -14.59 -30.02 -4.80
CA VAL A 193 -13.23 -30.15 -5.36
C VAL A 193 -12.18 -29.97 -4.26
N MET A 194 -12.38 -29.00 -3.36
CA MET A 194 -11.49 -28.76 -2.24
C MET A 194 -11.53 -29.89 -1.19
N ASN A 195 -12.68 -30.51 -0.94
CA ASN A 195 -12.78 -31.64 -0.01
C ASN A 195 -12.10 -32.91 -0.54
N ALA A 196 -12.08 -33.10 -1.87
CA ALA A 196 -11.32 -34.17 -2.50
C ALA A 196 -9.79 -34.03 -2.28
N ARG A 197 -9.29 -32.86 -1.83
CA ARG A 197 -7.87 -32.60 -1.53
C ARG A 197 -7.28 -33.55 -0.48
N ILE A 198 -8.09 -34.05 0.45
CA ILE A 198 -7.62 -34.83 1.61
C ILE A 198 -7.06 -36.20 1.18
N ASP A 199 -7.56 -36.76 0.08
CA ASP A 199 -7.25 -38.13 -0.33
C ASP A 199 -6.07 -38.25 -1.33
N TRP A 200 -5.41 -37.14 -1.65
CA TRP A 200 -4.35 -37.16 -2.67
C TRP A 200 -3.06 -37.72 -2.08
N PRO A 201 -2.45 -38.73 -2.73
CA PRO A 201 -1.21 -39.33 -2.24
C PRO A 201 -0.11 -38.29 -2.08
N THR A 202 0.61 -38.35 -0.95
CA THR A 202 1.78 -37.49 -0.67
C THR A 202 2.92 -37.68 -1.66
N SER A 203 2.90 -38.75 -2.47
CA SER A 203 3.90 -39.07 -3.49
C SER A 203 3.83 -38.20 -4.74
N TRP A 204 2.84 -37.30 -4.87
CA TRP A 204 2.70 -36.41 -6.02
C TRP A 204 3.55 -35.14 -5.89
N THR A 205 4.83 -35.31 -5.55
CA THR A 205 5.79 -34.21 -5.62
C THR A 205 6.28 -34.07 -7.06
N PRO A 206 6.19 -32.88 -7.68
CA PRO A 206 6.80 -32.67 -8.98
C PRO A 206 8.31 -32.95 -8.87
N PRO A 207 8.97 -33.46 -9.94
CA PRO A 207 10.40 -33.70 -9.94
C PRO A 207 11.19 -32.45 -9.52
N ASP A 208 12.35 -32.62 -8.90
CA ASP A 208 13.17 -31.50 -8.42
C ASP A 208 13.54 -30.52 -9.54
N ASP A 209 13.83 -31.04 -10.74
CA ASP A 209 14.13 -30.24 -11.94
C ASP A 209 12.92 -29.54 -12.57
N SER A 210 11.73 -29.71 -12.01
CA SER A 210 10.53 -29.05 -12.51
C SER A 210 10.70 -27.53 -12.42
N PRO A 211 10.39 -26.77 -13.49
CA PRO A 211 10.42 -25.31 -13.45
C PRO A 211 9.44 -24.72 -12.41
N ARG A 212 8.52 -25.54 -11.88
CA ARG A 212 7.52 -25.15 -10.88
C ARG A 212 8.03 -25.26 -9.44
N ASN A 213 9.15 -25.93 -9.24
CA ASN A 213 9.63 -26.23 -7.89
C ASN A 213 10.14 -24.95 -7.20
N ILE A 214 9.80 -24.80 -5.92
CA ILE A 214 10.23 -23.68 -5.09
C ILE A 214 11.76 -23.67 -4.87
N ILE A 215 12.44 -24.79 -5.14
CA ILE A 215 13.90 -24.92 -5.06
C ILE A 215 14.64 -23.84 -5.85
N HIS A 216 14.11 -23.38 -7.00
CA HIS A 216 14.74 -22.31 -7.80
C HIS A 216 14.79 -20.97 -7.04
N ILE A 217 13.84 -20.73 -6.13
CA ILE A 217 13.84 -19.55 -5.24
C ILE A 217 14.86 -19.75 -4.11
N CYS A 218 14.97 -20.97 -3.56
CA CYS A 218 16.01 -21.28 -2.57
C CYS A 218 17.41 -21.12 -3.16
N GLU A 219 17.64 -21.60 -4.38
CA GLU A 219 18.91 -21.42 -5.11
C GLU A 219 19.25 -19.94 -5.34
N LEU A 220 18.24 -19.10 -5.63
CA LEU A 220 18.44 -17.65 -5.71
C LEU A 220 18.95 -17.06 -4.39
N PHE A 221 18.38 -17.48 -3.26
CA PHE A 221 18.78 -16.98 -1.94
C PHE A 221 20.12 -17.56 -1.48
N GLU A 222 20.42 -18.82 -1.79
CA GLU A 222 21.77 -19.37 -1.59
C GLU A 222 22.80 -18.58 -2.43
N TRP A 223 22.47 -18.25 -3.68
CA TRP A 223 23.32 -17.38 -4.49
C TRP A 223 23.51 -15.98 -3.88
N LEU A 224 22.46 -15.39 -3.29
CA LEU A 224 22.59 -14.13 -2.55
C LEU A 224 23.48 -14.26 -1.31
N LYS A 225 23.42 -15.41 -0.62
CA LYS A 225 24.28 -15.76 0.50
C LYS A 225 25.72 -16.08 0.08
N GLU A 226 25.98 -16.43 -1.17
CA GLU A 226 27.35 -16.57 -1.70
C GLU A 226 27.90 -15.27 -2.31
N SER A 227 27.07 -14.24 -2.49
CA SER A 227 27.51 -12.96 -3.08
C SER A 227 28.59 -12.25 -2.25
N ASP A 228 29.38 -11.39 -2.90
CA ASP A 228 30.50 -10.66 -2.28
C ASP A 228 30.08 -9.94 -0.98
N ASP A 229 30.88 -10.11 0.09
CA ASP A 229 30.71 -9.45 1.39
C ASP A 229 30.50 -7.94 1.25
N VAL A 230 31.14 -7.32 0.25
CA VAL A 230 30.98 -5.89 -0.04
C VAL A 230 29.53 -5.50 -0.26
N GLN A 231 28.72 -6.32 -0.95
CA GLN A 231 27.32 -6.00 -1.22
C GLN A 231 26.45 -6.23 0.01
N ARG A 232 26.72 -7.29 0.78
CA ARG A 232 26.01 -7.56 2.04
C ARG A 232 26.24 -6.49 3.09
N ASN A 233 27.44 -5.92 3.14
CA ASN A 233 27.75 -4.82 4.06
C ASN A 233 26.96 -3.55 3.76
N ARG A 234 26.32 -3.45 2.58
CA ARG A 234 25.47 -2.32 2.24
C ARG A 234 24.02 -2.52 2.67
N TRP A 235 23.60 -3.72 3.06
CA TRP A 235 22.22 -3.97 3.48
C TRP A 235 21.96 -3.26 4.81
N GLU A 236 21.13 -2.22 4.75
CA GLU A 236 20.76 -1.42 5.93
C GLU A 236 19.40 -1.85 6.45
N THR A 237 18.45 -2.12 5.54
CA THR A 237 17.12 -2.60 5.92
C THR A 237 16.76 -3.90 5.19
N LEU A 238 16.09 -4.79 5.92
CA LEU A 238 15.61 -6.07 5.41
C LEU A 238 14.18 -6.29 5.88
N SER A 239 13.28 -6.50 4.94
CA SER A 239 11.87 -6.81 5.19
C SER A 239 11.53 -8.16 4.56
N LEU A 240 11.22 -9.16 5.38
CA LEU A 240 10.88 -10.52 4.99
C LEU A 240 9.40 -10.80 5.26
N ALA A 241 8.65 -11.20 4.26
CA ALA A 241 7.33 -11.79 4.44
C ALA A 241 7.39 -13.28 4.12
N LEU A 242 7.31 -14.13 5.16
CA LEU A 242 7.49 -15.57 5.04
C LEU A 242 6.18 -16.28 4.63
N PRO A 243 6.25 -17.47 3.99
CA PRO A 243 5.07 -18.28 3.65
C PRO A 243 4.26 -18.62 4.92
N GLY A 244 2.97 -18.90 4.82
CA GLY A 244 2.18 -19.29 6.01
C GLY A 244 2.45 -20.71 6.51
N GLY A 245 2.99 -21.59 5.65
CA GLY A 245 3.25 -22.99 5.95
C GLY A 245 4.57 -23.21 6.69
N LYS A 246 4.56 -24.15 7.64
CA LYS A 246 5.72 -24.45 8.51
C LYS A 246 6.92 -25.01 7.73
N GLU A 247 6.68 -25.94 6.82
CA GLU A 247 7.75 -26.65 6.09
C GLU A 247 8.54 -25.72 5.16
N GLU A 248 7.86 -24.78 4.50
CA GLU A 248 8.51 -23.82 3.61
C GLU A 248 9.37 -22.84 4.40
N GLN A 249 8.88 -22.39 5.56
CA GLN A 249 9.61 -21.48 6.43
C GLN A 249 10.94 -22.04 6.89
N ASP A 250 10.96 -23.31 7.31
CA ASP A 250 12.16 -24.01 7.75
C ASP A 250 13.23 -24.09 6.65
N GLN A 251 12.83 -24.06 5.37
CA GLN A 251 13.75 -24.04 4.23
C GLN A 251 14.33 -22.64 3.97
N PHE A 252 13.53 -21.58 4.11
CA PHE A 252 13.97 -20.21 3.78
C PHE A 252 14.74 -19.54 4.91
N TRP A 253 14.36 -19.76 6.17
CA TRP A 253 14.95 -19.06 7.30
C TRP A 253 16.48 -19.21 7.42
N PRO A 254 17.06 -20.42 7.23
CA PRO A 254 18.52 -20.60 7.27
C PRO A 254 19.27 -19.83 6.16
N LEU A 255 18.62 -19.50 5.06
CA LEU A 255 19.24 -18.81 3.91
C LEU A 255 19.63 -17.37 4.24
N PHE A 256 19.00 -16.78 5.25
CA PHE A 256 19.30 -15.44 5.75
C PHE A 256 20.33 -15.44 6.89
N CYS A 257 20.93 -16.59 7.19
CA CYS A 257 21.99 -16.64 8.19
C CYS A 257 23.24 -15.90 7.69
N TYR A 258 23.78 -15.02 8.53
CA TYR A 258 24.98 -14.21 8.24
C TYR A 258 24.81 -13.22 7.07
N THR A 259 23.58 -12.98 6.62
CA THR A 259 23.32 -11.91 5.64
C THR A 259 23.28 -10.57 6.39
N ALA A 260 24.04 -9.58 5.92
CA ALA A 260 23.99 -8.18 6.35
C ALA A 260 24.49 -7.88 7.78
N PRO A 261 25.81 -7.80 8.01
CA PRO A 261 26.35 -7.42 9.32
C PRO A 261 26.01 -5.96 9.72
N ASN A 262 25.78 -5.08 8.75
CA ASN A 262 25.44 -3.67 8.96
C ASN A 262 23.93 -3.40 8.98
N LEU A 263 23.10 -4.43 9.11
CA LEU A 263 21.66 -4.29 9.13
C LEU A 263 21.22 -3.50 10.37
N THR A 264 20.56 -2.37 10.17
CA THR A 264 20.04 -1.50 11.25
C THR A 264 18.55 -1.72 11.48
N SER A 265 17.80 -2.17 10.47
CA SER A 265 16.36 -2.44 10.58
C SER A 265 15.97 -3.78 9.99
N PHE A 266 15.25 -4.58 10.77
CA PHE A 266 14.73 -5.88 10.36
C PHE A 266 13.21 -5.95 10.56
N THR A 267 12.50 -6.32 9.51
CA THR A 267 11.06 -6.60 9.55
C THR A 267 10.80 -8.03 9.11
N ALA A 268 10.03 -8.79 9.88
CA ALA A 268 9.62 -10.14 9.53
C ALA A 268 8.11 -10.30 9.71
N SER A 269 7.40 -10.82 8.71
CA SER A 269 6.01 -11.23 8.85
C SER A 269 5.84 -12.73 8.68
N ASN A 270 4.82 -13.26 9.35
CA ASN A 270 4.54 -14.69 9.46
C ASN A 270 5.69 -15.45 10.14
N LEU A 271 6.39 -14.80 11.08
CA LEU A 271 7.42 -15.47 11.87
C LEU A 271 6.76 -16.47 12.83
N PHE A 272 7.45 -17.57 13.13
CA PHE A 272 7.05 -18.59 14.10
C PHE A 272 8.23 -18.96 14.99
N ASP A 273 7.91 -19.39 16.20
CA ASP A 273 8.86 -19.76 17.26
C ASP A 273 9.93 -20.76 16.85
N HIS A 274 9.53 -21.83 16.17
CA HIS A 274 10.42 -22.94 15.82
C HIS A 274 11.64 -22.51 15.00
N MET A 275 11.50 -21.48 14.14
CA MET A 275 12.60 -20.95 13.31
C MET A 275 13.76 -20.39 14.13
N LEU A 276 13.52 -19.92 15.35
CA LEU A 276 14.58 -19.35 16.19
C LEU A 276 15.40 -20.38 16.96
N TYR A 277 14.89 -21.60 17.10
CA TYR A 277 15.60 -22.67 17.78
C TYR A 277 16.68 -23.31 16.89
N CYS A 278 16.67 -23.03 15.59
CA CYS A 278 17.68 -23.53 14.67
C CYS A 278 19.07 -22.92 15.00
N HIS A 279 20.08 -23.79 15.13
CA HIS A 279 21.46 -23.39 15.44
C HIS A 279 22.06 -22.43 14.39
N ALA A 280 21.63 -22.56 13.14
CA ALA A 280 21.86 -21.59 12.07
C ALA A 280 20.76 -20.52 12.13
N SER A 281 20.91 -19.55 13.02
CA SER A 281 20.07 -18.33 12.99
C SER A 281 20.92 -17.13 12.56
N PRO A 282 20.32 -16.15 11.85
CA PRO A 282 21.00 -14.90 11.51
C PRO A 282 21.54 -14.18 12.74
N ARG A 283 22.62 -13.41 12.57
CA ARG A 283 23.13 -12.48 13.58
C ARG A 283 23.16 -11.08 13.00
N PHE A 284 22.57 -10.13 13.71
CA PHE A 284 22.46 -8.73 13.30
C PHE A 284 23.11 -7.85 14.37
N PRO A 285 24.45 -7.68 14.35
CA PRO A 285 25.16 -7.02 15.44
C PRO A 285 24.85 -5.53 15.55
N CYS A 286 24.42 -4.89 14.47
CA CYS A 286 24.11 -3.46 14.38
C CYS A 286 22.60 -3.16 14.38
N LEU A 287 21.75 -4.12 14.75
CA LEU A 287 20.31 -3.96 14.67
C LEU A 287 19.80 -2.95 15.70
N GLU A 288 19.06 -1.95 15.24
CA GLU A 288 18.46 -0.88 16.05
C GLU A 288 16.93 -0.94 16.05
N ALA A 289 16.33 -1.41 14.95
CA ALA A 289 14.89 -1.52 14.77
C ALA A 289 14.46 -2.94 14.41
N LEU A 290 13.47 -3.45 15.14
CA LEU A 290 12.90 -4.78 14.96
C LEU A 290 11.38 -4.70 14.81
N SER A 291 10.83 -5.26 13.74
CA SER A 291 9.38 -5.41 13.55
C SER A 291 9.04 -6.85 13.23
N ILE A 292 8.16 -7.47 14.02
CA ILE A 292 7.79 -8.87 13.85
C ILE A 292 6.27 -9.00 13.84
N SER A 293 5.74 -9.79 12.91
CA SER A 293 4.35 -10.21 12.90
C SER A 293 4.19 -11.71 12.70
N GLY A 294 3.15 -12.31 13.29
CA GLY A 294 2.88 -13.77 13.19
C GLY A 294 2.64 -14.43 14.55
N CYS A 295 3.21 -15.63 14.74
CA CYS A 295 3.35 -16.30 16.03
C CYS A 295 4.67 -15.84 16.62
N VAL A 296 4.59 -14.81 17.46
CA VAL A 296 5.77 -14.07 17.89
C VAL A 296 6.58 -14.96 18.85
N PRO A 297 7.84 -15.26 18.51
CA PRO A 297 8.72 -15.99 19.40
C PRO A 297 8.99 -15.27 20.71
N SER A 298 9.45 -16.05 21.68
CA SER A 298 10.26 -15.54 22.78
C SER A 298 11.31 -14.54 22.27
N LEU A 299 11.19 -13.27 22.67
CA LEU A 299 12.18 -12.25 22.32
C LEU A 299 13.51 -12.55 23.03
N TYR A 300 13.51 -13.35 24.09
CA TYR A 300 14.73 -13.88 24.70
C TYR A 300 15.54 -14.74 23.73
N ASN A 301 14.89 -15.55 22.88
CA ASN A 301 15.60 -16.32 21.86
C ASN A 301 16.17 -15.41 20.76
N LEU A 302 15.45 -14.33 20.42
CA LEU A 302 15.91 -13.32 19.47
C LEU A 302 17.09 -12.50 20.02
N SER A 303 17.07 -12.12 21.29
CA SER A 303 18.10 -11.27 21.90
C SER A 303 19.46 -11.95 22.03
N ARG A 304 19.52 -13.27 21.91
CA ARG A 304 20.78 -14.01 21.76
C ARG A 304 21.44 -13.81 20.39
N ARG A 305 20.74 -13.20 19.42
CA ARG A 305 21.15 -13.09 18.01
C ARG A 305 21.54 -11.67 17.60
N PHE A 306 21.12 -10.66 18.35
CA PHE A 306 21.49 -9.25 18.14
C PHE A 306 21.87 -8.62 19.47
N ASN A 307 22.53 -7.47 19.41
CA ASN A 307 22.84 -6.72 20.62
C ASN A 307 21.58 -5.98 21.11
N HIS A 308 20.86 -6.55 22.06
CA HIS A 308 19.63 -5.95 22.62
C HIS A 308 19.85 -4.55 23.22
N MET A 309 21.09 -4.16 23.52
CA MET A 309 21.43 -2.81 23.99
C MET A 309 21.37 -1.75 22.89
N LEU A 310 21.41 -2.13 21.61
CA LEU A 310 21.31 -1.20 20.47
C LEU A 310 19.88 -1.00 19.99
N ILE A 311 18.96 -1.89 20.37
CA ILE A 311 17.59 -1.87 19.89
C ILE A 311 16.84 -0.69 20.54
N THR A 312 16.47 0.29 19.72
CA THR A 312 15.72 1.47 20.15
C THR A 312 14.24 1.39 19.72
N ARG A 313 13.90 0.52 18.77
CA ARG A 313 12.53 0.34 18.26
C ARG A 313 12.13 -1.13 18.16
N ILE A 314 11.00 -1.47 18.75
CA ILE A 314 10.37 -2.79 18.64
C ILE A 314 8.90 -2.63 18.22
N GLU A 315 8.50 -3.37 17.19
CA GLU A 315 7.10 -3.57 16.82
C GLU A 315 6.76 -5.05 16.83
N ILE A 316 5.67 -5.40 17.49
CA ILE A 316 5.19 -6.77 17.63
C ILE A 316 3.73 -6.79 17.22
N ILE A 317 3.40 -7.64 16.25
CA ILE A 317 2.05 -7.76 15.70
C ILE A 317 1.61 -9.23 15.77
N PHE A 318 0.83 -9.56 16.79
CA PHE A 318 0.27 -10.90 16.95
C PHE A 318 -0.84 -11.14 15.92
N LYS A 319 -0.70 -12.20 15.11
CA LYS A 319 -1.71 -12.62 14.13
C LYS A 319 -2.32 -13.98 14.45
N TRP A 320 -1.62 -14.80 15.21
CA TRP A 320 -2.02 -16.18 15.52
C TRP A 320 -1.90 -16.45 17.01
N ASP A 321 -2.68 -17.41 17.49
CA ASP A 321 -2.63 -17.83 18.89
C ASP A 321 -1.23 -18.31 19.26
N SER A 322 -0.63 -17.61 20.22
CA SER A 322 0.59 -18.02 20.92
C SER A 322 0.29 -18.02 22.41
N ASP A 323 0.71 -19.09 23.09
CA ASP A 323 0.63 -19.22 24.55
C ASP A 323 1.80 -18.50 25.25
N TYR A 324 2.61 -17.73 24.51
CA TYR A 324 3.87 -17.19 25.03
C TYR A 324 3.70 -15.88 25.80
N PRO A 325 4.12 -15.80 27.08
CA PRO A 325 4.14 -14.57 27.84
C PRO A 325 5.34 -13.71 27.43
N CYS A 326 5.13 -12.74 26.52
CA CYS A 326 6.20 -11.87 26.03
C CYS A 326 6.73 -10.82 27.05
N GLY A 327 6.11 -10.71 28.23
CA GLY A 327 6.36 -9.59 29.14
C GLY A 327 7.77 -9.50 29.71
N ALA A 328 8.29 -10.61 30.25
CA ALA A 328 9.64 -10.64 30.80
C ALA A 328 10.69 -10.32 29.74
N ASP A 329 10.44 -10.73 28.49
CA ASP A 329 11.42 -10.59 27.43
C ASP A 329 11.57 -9.15 26.94
N ILE A 330 10.53 -8.32 26.96
CA ILE A 330 10.66 -6.92 26.51
C ILE A 330 11.53 -6.12 27.49
N SER A 331 11.55 -6.48 28.77
CA SER A 331 12.32 -5.77 29.80
C SER A 331 13.85 -5.82 29.59
N MET A 332 14.36 -6.73 28.76
CA MET A 332 15.79 -6.77 28.44
C MET A 332 16.25 -5.60 27.56
N PHE A 333 15.32 -4.95 26.86
CA PHE A 333 15.60 -3.84 25.95
C PHE A 333 15.64 -2.51 26.70
N THR A 334 16.68 -2.34 27.51
CA THR A 334 16.81 -1.17 28.40
C THR A 334 16.87 0.17 27.68
N HIS A 335 17.30 0.20 26.41
CA HIS A 335 17.44 1.39 25.56
C HIS A 335 16.25 1.61 24.62
N LEU A 336 15.15 0.86 24.80
CA LEU A 336 13.98 0.94 23.96
C LEU A 336 13.30 2.29 24.09
N LYS A 337 13.19 3.02 22.97
CA LYS A 337 12.51 4.32 22.86
C LYS A 337 11.10 4.18 22.30
N HIS A 338 10.90 3.24 21.38
CA HIS A 338 9.62 3.00 20.72
C HIS A 338 9.20 1.53 20.88
N LEU A 339 8.03 1.33 21.49
CA LEU A 339 7.41 0.02 21.60
C LEU A 339 6.02 0.05 20.97
N LYS A 340 5.78 -0.83 20.01
CA LYS A 340 4.47 -1.06 19.43
C LYS A 340 4.04 -2.51 19.62
N ILE A 341 2.90 -2.72 20.24
CA ILE A 341 2.29 -4.02 20.43
C ILE A 341 0.89 -3.97 19.84
N VAL A 342 0.62 -4.84 18.86
CA VAL A 342 -0.67 -4.95 18.20
C VAL A 342 -1.11 -6.40 18.23
N ASP A 343 -2.28 -6.68 18.78
CA ASP A 343 -2.87 -8.00 18.82
C ASP A 343 -4.12 -8.06 17.95
N TRP A 344 -4.02 -8.77 16.83
CA TRP A 344 -5.10 -8.95 15.86
C TRP A 344 -5.88 -10.25 16.04
N ARG A 345 -5.62 -11.02 17.11
CA ARG A 345 -6.30 -12.30 17.28
C ARG A 345 -7.80 -12.09 17.51
N GLU A 346 -8.60 -12.75 16.67
CA GLU A 346 -10.07 -12.64 16.72
C GLU A 346 -10.67 -13.35 17.95
N TYR A 347 -9.98 -14.36 18.49
CA TYR A 347 -10.50 -15.22 19.55
C TYR A 347 -10.10 -14.73 20.95
N ARG A 348 -11.06 -14.08 21.61
CA ARG A 348 -10.94 -13.43 22.93
C ARG A 348 -10.70 -14.35 24.15
N TYR A 349 -10.52 -15.65 23.97
CA TYR A 349 -10.60 -16.59 25.09
C TYR A 349 -9.27 -16.82 25.83
N LYS A 350 -8.15 -16.36 25.29
CA LYS A 350 -6.85 -16.42 25.97
C LYS A 350 -6.36 -15.00 26.20
N ASN A 351 -6.56 -14.49 27.41
CA ASN A 351 -5.94 -13.25 27.85
C ASN A 351 -4.44 -13.34 27.60
N LEU A 352 -3.84 -12.28 27.04
CA LEU A 352 -2.38 -12.15 27.11
C LEU A 352 -2.00 -12.01 28.57
N TYR A 353 -1.51 -13.08 29.15
CA TYR A 353 -1.02 -13.02 30.50
C TYR A 353 0.37 -12.40 30.49
N PHE A 354 0.43 -11.14 30.87
CA PHE A 354 1.67 -10.46 31.21
C PHE A 354 1.85 -10.58 32.73
N TRP A 355 2.64 -11.55 33.18
CA TRP A 355 2.80 -11.86 34.60
C TRP A 355 3.80 -10.93 35.31
N THR A 356 4.31 -9.90 34.64
CA THR A 356 5.48 -9.15 35.07
C THR A 356 5.33 -7.65 34.85
N ASN A 357 5.85 -6.88 35.80
CA ASN A 357 6.01 -5.43 35.66
C ASN A 357 7.05 -5.14 34.58
N PHE A 358 6.77 -4.20 33.67
CA PHE A 358 7.75 -3.75 32.68
C PHE A 358 8.52 -2.58 33.24
N THR A 359 9.84 -2.59 33.15
CA THR A 359 10.67 -1.41 33.42
C THR A 359 11.40 -1.01 32.14
N LEU A 360 11.00 0.11 31.54
CA LEU A 360 11.59 0.63 30.29
C LEU A 360 11.95 2.11 30.50
N PRO A 361 13.15 2.40 31.05
CA PRO A 361 13.51 3.73 31.56
C PRO A 361 13.67 4.80 30.47
N HIS A 362 13.80 4.39 29.22
CA HIS A 362 14.01 5.27 28.07
C HIS A 362 12.85 5.28 27.08
N LEU A 363 11.69 4.70 27.46
CA LEU A 363 10.55 4.62 26.56
C LEU A 363 9.94 6.00 26.35
N GLU A 364 9.90 6.43 25.10
CA GLU A 364 9.35 7.73 24.68
C GLU A 364 7.98 7.55 24.02
N THR A 365 7.79 6.44 23.29
CA THR A 365 6.57 6.15 22.54
C THR A 365 6.07 4.74 22.81
N LEU A 366 4.79 4.64 23.18
CA LEU A 366 4.07 3.38 23.37
C LEU A 366 2.85 3.33 22.45
N HIS A 367 2.82 2.36 21.54
CA HIS A 367 1.66 2.04 20.73
C HIS A 367 1.11 0.71 21.19
N PHE A 368 -0.15 0.67 21.60
CA PHE A 368 -0.70 -0.46 22.29
C PHE A 368 -2.12 -0.74 21.83
N PHE A 369 -2.28 -1.84 21.10
CA PHE A 369 -3.55 -2.29 20.53
C PHE A 369 -3.76 -3.74 20.98
N ILE A 370 -4.64 -4.00 21.96
CA ILE A 370 -4.92 -5.37 22.43
C ILE A 370 -6.41 -5.54 22.77
N PRO A 371 -7.06 -6.63 22.31
CA PRO A 371 -8.46 -6.91 22.61
C PRO A 371 -8.59 -7.61 23.98
N GLY A 372 -8.48 -6.87 25.08
CA GLY A 372 -8.84 -7.41 26.39
C GLY A 372 -8.28 -6.67 27.60
N PRO A 373 -8.72 -7.04 28.81
CA PRO A 373 -8.22 -6.47 30.05
C PRO A 373 -6.80 -6.94 30.31
N ILE A 374 -5.94 -5.99 30.64
CA ILE A 374 -4.53 -6.23 30.88
C ILE A 374 -4.14 -5.64 32.23
N ASP A 375 -3.72 -6.51 33.14
CA ASP A 375 -3.15 -6.14 34.43
C ASP A 375 -1.62 -5.98 34.29
N ILE A 376 -1.19 -5.12 33.36
CA ILE A 376 0.23 -4.76 33.24
C ILE A 376 0.52 -3.53 34.08
N VAL A 377 1.46 -3.66 34.99
CA VAL A 377 2.11 -2.52 35.64
C VAL A 377 3.27 -2.04 34.76
N TRP A 378 3.14 -0.82 34.26
CA TRP A 378 4.16 -0.16 33.45
C TRP A 378 5.00 0.76 34.33
N ASN A 379 6.28 0.45 34.49
CA ASN A 379 7.27 1.33 35.11
C ASN A 379 8.09 2.01 34.00
N VAL A 380 7.50 3.07 33.45
CA VAL A 380 8.05 3.85 32.33
C VAL A 380 8.11 5.33 32.72
N PRO A 381 9.03 6.13 32.15
CA PRO A 381 8.98 7.58 32.33
C PRO A 381 7.69 8.15 31.74
N GLN A 382 7.47 9.46 31.92
CA GLN A 382 6.43 10.16 31.20
C GLN A 382 6.67 10.01 29.68
N LEU A 383 5.70 9.41 28.99
CA LEU A 383 5.76 9.17 27.56
C LEU A 383 5.55 10.48 26.81
N HIS A 384 6.28 10.64 25.71
CA HIS A 384 5.97 11.69 24.75
C HIS A 384 4.69 11.35 23.98
N THR A 385 4.55 10.10 23.53
CA THR A 385 3.39 9.65 22.76
C THR A 385 2.85 8.31 23.26
N LEU A 386 1.55 8.28 23.54
CA LEU A 386 0.79 7.07 23.85
C LEU A 386 -0.32 6.89 22.82
N ARG A 387 -0.24 5.83 22.01
CA ARG A 387 -1.28 5.49 21.03
C ARG A 387 -2.01 4.24 21.50
N ILE A 388 -3.30 4.38 21.83
CA ILE A 388 -4.13 3.30 22.36
C ILE A 388 -5.10 2.85 21.28
N GLY A 389 -5.04 1.56 21.00
CA GLY A 389 -5.91 0.85 20.10
C GLY A 389 -7.01 0.11 20.83
N ILE A 390 -8.26 0.42 20.53
CA ILE A 390 -9.42 -0.06 21.30
C ILE A 390 -10.35 -0.88 20.43
N TYR A 391 -10.66 -2.08 20.93
CA TYR A 391 -11.61 -3.01 20.33
C TYR A 391 -12.95 -2.98 21.04
N LEU A 392 -14.01 -2.55 20.35
CA LEU A 392 -15.37 -2.54 20.89
C LEU A 392 -16.07 -3.89 20.60
N PRO A 393 -16.99 -4.41 21.45
CA PRO A 393 -17.65 -3.73 22.57
C PRO A 393 -17.18 -4.21 23.95
N ASP A 394 -15.89 -4.47 24.14
CA ASP A 394 -15.42 -5.02 25.42
C ASP A 394 -15.73 -4.06 26.59
N SER A 395 -16.47 -4.54 27.58
CA SER A 395 -17.06 -3.70 28.65
C SER A 395 -16.04 -3.28 29.70
N THR A 396 -14.89 -3.94 29.75
CA THR A 396 -13.78 -3.62 30.66
C THR A 396 -12.65 -2.98 29.88
N ILE A 397 -12.78 -1.68 29.62
CA ILE A 397 -11.69 -0.88 29.05
C ILE A 397 -10.59 -0.82 30.11
N LYS A 398 -9.45 -1.46 29.84
CA LYS A 398 -8.23 -1.26 30.62
C LYS A 398 -7.23 -0.55 29.71
N THR A 399 -6.76 0.61 30.14
CA THR A 399 -5.70 1.34 29.45
C THR A 399 -4.43 1.33 30.29
N PRO A 400 -3.23 1.37 29.68
CA PRO A 400 -1.97 1.36 30.42
C PRO A 400 -1.91 2.45 31.50
N GLU A 401 -1.61 2.09 32.74
CA GLU A 401 -1.40 3.07 33.83
C GLU A 401 -0.05 3.79 33.66
N VAL A 402 0.02 4.72 32.72
CA VAL A 402 1.22 5.50 32.37
C VAL A 402 0.89 6.99 32.29
N GLN A 403 1.90 7.84 32.34
CA GLN A 403 1.76 9.27 32.06
C GLN A 403 2.17 9.53 30.61
N ALA A 404 1.45 10.39 29.90
CA ALA A 404 1.74 10.72 28.50
C ALA A 404 1.38 12.16 28.16
N GLU A 405 2.22 12.84 27.36
CA GLU A 405 1.98 14.20 26.86
C GLU A 405 0.98 14.21 25.71
N HIS A 406 1.16 13.31 24.74
CA HIS A 406 0.28 13.18 23.57
C HIS A 406 -0.40 11.82 23.59
N VAL A 407 -1.73 11.81 23.68
CA VAL A 407 -2.52 10.58 23.64
C VAL A 407 -3.27 10.50 22.32
N ALA A 408 -3.12 9.41 21.59
CA ALA A 408 -3.88 9.12 20.37
C ALA A 408 -4.74 7.88 20.57
N VAL A 409 -5.99 7.92 20.10
CA VAL A 409 -6.95 6.83 20.33
C VAL A 409 -7.47 6.30 19.00
N ASP A 410 -7.14 5.06 18.66
CA ASP A 410 -7.68 4.37 17.50
C ASP A 410 -8.83 3.44 17.89
N PHE A 411 -9.96 3.60 17.21
CA PHE A 411 -11.09 2.69 17.35
C PHE A 411 -11.07 1.69 16.20
N LEU A 412 -10.78 0.42 16.49
CA LEU A 412 -10.92 -0.62 15.48
C LEU A 412 -12.36 -1.10 15.45
N ASN A 413 -13.08 -0.63 14.43
CA ASN A 413 -14.50 -0.91 14.26
C ASN A 413 -14.70 -1.87 13.08
N TYR A 414 -15.09 -3.12 13.36
CA TYR A 414 -15.64 -4.00 12.33
C TYR A 414 -17.08 -3.60 12.00
N GLY A 415 -17.25 -2.47 11.32
CA GLY A 415 -18.48 -2.15 10.57
C GLY A 415 -19.80 -2.05 11.36
N ILE A 416 -19.80 -2.00 12.69
CA ILE A 416 -21.04 -1.90 13.48
C ILE A 416 -21.26 -0.44 13.89
N HIS A 417 -21.95 0.33 13.04
CA HIS A 417 -22.42 1.68 13.35
C HIS A 417 -23.72 1.69 14.19
N ASN A 418 -23.88 0.76 15.13
CA ASN A 418 -25.08 0.72 15.97
C ASN A 418 -24.95 1.70 17.15
N ARG A 419 -26.07 2.17 17.72
CA ARG A 419 -26.10 3.07 18.89
C ARG A 419 -25.27 2.57 20.08
N TYR A 420 -25.16 1.25 20.26
CA TYR A 420 -24.33 0.65 21.30
C TYR A 420 -22.83 0.96 21.15
N SER A 421 -22.31 1.13 19.92
CA SER A 421 -20.91 1.51 19.71
C SER A 421 -20.64 2.90 20.26
N ARG A 422 -21.55 3.85 20.04
CA ARG A 422 -21.37 5.24 20.48
C ARG A 422 -21.28 5.37 22.00
N LEU A 423 -22.12 4.66 22.74
CA LEU A 423 -22.06 4.70 24.21
C LEU A 423 -20.75 4.12 24.74
N ALA A 424 -20.25 3.06 24.10
CA ALA A 424 -18.97 2.48 24.44
C ALA A 424 -17.80 3.42 24.08
N GLU A 425 -17.83 4.05 22.91
CA GLU A 425 -16.86 5.08 22.49
C GLU A 425 -16.85 6.27 23.45
N THR A 426 -18.03 6.78 23.87
CA THR A 426 -18.14 7.83 24.89
C THR A 426 -17.48 7.41 26.20
N SER A 427 -17.75 6.17 26.65
CA SER A 427 -17.19 5.63 27.90
C SER A 427 -15.66 5.49 27.83
N VAL A 428 -15.14 5.05 26.68
CA VAL A 428 -13.70 5.00 26.39
C VAL A 428 -13.06 6.36 26.49
N ILE A 429 -13.58 7.35 25.76
CA ILE A 429 -13.00 8.70 25.73
C ILE A 429 -13.04 9.31 27.13
N ARG A 430 -14.14 9.11 27.88
CA ARG A 430 -14.24 9.57 29.26
C ARG A 430 -13.18 8.91 30.15
N HIS A 431 -13.00 7.60 30.04
CA HIS A 431 -11.98 6.88 30.79
C HIS A 431 -10.56 7.40 30.48
N ILE A 432 -10.24 7.60 29.19
CA ILE A 432 -8.95 8.15 28.74
C ILE A 432 -8.73 9.57 29.29
N LEU A 433 -9.75 10.43 29.20
CA LEU A 433 -9.67 11.77 29.80
C LEU A 433 -9.39 11.65 31.29
N THR A 434 -10.22 10.94 32.06
CA THR A 434 -10.03 10.82 33.51
C THR A 434 -8.64 10.28 33.89
N GLN A 435 -8.11 9.30 33.14
CA GLN A 435 -6.84 8.67 33.44
C GLN A 435 -5.62 9.53 33.08
N TYR A 436 -5.62 10.19 31.91
CA TYR A 436 -4.42 10.86 31.39
C TYR A 436 -4.45 12.39 31.47
N LEU A 437 -5.61 13.01 31.75
CA LEU A 437 -5.78 14.48 31.80
C LEU A 437 -4.72 15.22 32.61
N PRO A 438 -4.23 14.73 33.78
CA PRO A 438 -3.24 15.48 34.56
C PRO A 438 -1.91 15.74 33.84
N HIS A 439 -1.58 14.93 32.83
CA HIS A 439 -0.29 14.99 32.11
C HIS A 439 -0.45 15.21 30.59
N MET A 440 -1.66 15.02 30.06
CA MET A 440 -1.96 15.08 28.63
C MET A 440 -2.12 16.53 28.16
N GLN A 441 -1.33 16.90 27.16
CA GLN A 441 -1.40 18.19 26.47
C GLN A 441 -2.31 18.11 25.24
N THR A 442 -2.22 17.01 24.48
CA THR A 442 -3.04 16.82 23.27
C THR A 442 -3.71 15.45 23.25
N LEU A 443 -4.91 15.42 22.70
CA LEU A 443 -5.68 14.21 22.45
C LEU A 443 -6.00 14.11 20.95
N THR A 444 -5.49 13.07 20.30
CA THR A 444 -5.77 12.79 18.89
C THR A 444 -6.85 11.74 18.77
N ILE A 445 -7.89 12.03 17.97
CA ILE A 445 -9.04 11.15 17.77
C ILE A 445 -9.36 11.10 16.27
N PRO A 446 -9.73 9.94 15.70
CA PRO A 446 -10.23 9.85 14.34
C PRO A 446 -11.38 10.83 14.08
N HIS A 447 -11.36 11.51 12.93
CA HIS A 447 -12.39 12.46 12.54
C HIS A 447 -13.80 11.85 12.53
N THR A 448 -13.91 10.55 12.26
CA THR A 448 -15.17 9.78 12.32
C THR A 448 -15.84 9.80 13.70
N GLN A 449 -15.09 10.12 14.76
CA GLN A 449 -15.57 10.16 16.15
C GLN A 449 -15.85 11.56 16.67
N GLN A 450 -15.85 12.59 15.81
CA GLN A 450 -16.13 13.97 16.21
C GLN A 450 -17.49 14.12 16.92
N VAL A 451 -18.52 13.37 16.51
CA VAL A 451 -19.84 13.40 17.14
C VAL A 451 -19.82 12.84 18.57
N VAL A 452 -19.06 11.77 18.80
CA VAL A 452 -18.87 11.18 20.13
C VAL A 452 -18.12 12.15 21.02
N TRP A 453 -17.05 12.74 20.51
CA TRP A 453 -16.28 13.77 21.21
C TRP A 453 -17.15 14.96 21.64
N ASN A 454 -17.99 15.48 20.76
CA ASN A 454 -18.93 16.57 21.09
C ASN A 454 -19.90 16.19 22.21
N THR A 455 -20.30 14.92 22.28
CA THR A 455 -21.17 14.41 23.35
C THR A 455 -20.43 14.39 24.69
N VAL A 456 -19.19 13.85 24.71
CA VAL A 456 -18.32 13.83 25.89
C VAL A 456 -18.07 15.25 26.40
N LEU A 457 -17.81 16.20 25.50
CA LEU A 457 -17.64 17.61 25.85
C LEU A 457 -18.90 18.20 26.52
N GLY A 458 -20.08 17.93 25.96
CA GLY A 458 -21.34 18.40 26.54
C GLY A 458 -21.57 17.90 27.97
N GLU A 459 -21.29 16.62 28.20
CA GLU A 459 -21.37 15.98 29.51
C GLU A 459 -20.31 16.54 30.49
N TRP A 460 -19.06 16.66 30.04
CA TRP A 460 -17.97 17.21 30.84
C TRP A 460 -18.28 18.62 31.36
N ARG A 461 -18.82 19.48 30.48
CA ARG A 461 -19.23 20.84 30.84
C ARG A 461 -20.36 20.84 31.88
N ALA A 462 -21.31 19.92 31.76
CA ALA A 462 -22.40 19.79 32.71
C ALA A 462 -21.89 19.38 34.10
N GLU A 463 -20.87 18.52 34.17
CA GLU A 463 -20.28 18.02 35.41
C GLU A 463 -19.35 19.04 36.09
N HIS A 464 -18.50 19.74 35.33
CA HIS A 464 -17.42 20.56 35.87
C HIS A 464 -17.64 22.07 35.74
N GLY A 465 -18.67 22.50 35.01
CA GLY A 465 -19.02 23.91 34.82
C GLY A 465 -18.04 24.74 33.97
N SER A 466 -16.90 24.18 33.56
CA SER A 466 -15.84 24.86 32.81
C SER A 466 -15.12 23.92 31.83
N TRP A 467 -14.55 24.50 30.78
CA TRP A 467 -13.65 23.82 29.83
C TRP A 467 -12.17 23.88 30.25
N ALA A 468 -11.87 24.60 31.34
CA ALA A 468 -10.50 24.76 31.80
C ALA A 468 -9.87 23.41 32.15
N GLY A 469 -8.67 23.16 31.61
CA GLY A 469 -7.90 21.94 31.87
C GLY A 469 -8.10 20.82 30.85
N LEU A 470 -8.95 20.96 29.83
CA LEU A 470 -9.04 19.99 28.73
C LEU A 470 -7.84 20.08 27.78
N PRO A 471 -7.40 18.95 27.19
CA PRO A 471 -6.31 18.93 26.24
C PRO A 471 -6.71 19.58 24.91
N VAL A 472 -5.72 19.96 24.11
CA VAL A 472 -5.96 20.35 22.71
C VAL A 472 -6.34 19.10 21.93
N VAL A 473 -7.50 19.11 21.27
CA VAL A 473 -7.97 17.96 20.49
C VAL A 473 -7.67 18.13 19.01
N VAL A 474 -7.01 17.13 18.44
CA VAL A 474 -6.68 17.03 17.02
C VAL A 474 -7.50 15.91 16.41
N PHE A 475 -8.15 16.19 15.28
CA PHE A 475 -8.86 15.18 14.52
C PHE A 475 -7.98 14.67 13.37
N GLU A 476 -7.68 13.38 13.36
CA GLU A 476 -6.92 12.68 12.29
C GLU A 476 -7.83 12.06 11.22
#